data_AF-A0A966SRP7-F1
#
_entry.id   AF-A0A966SRP7-F1
#
_cell.length_a   1.000
_cell.length_b   1.000
_cell.length_c   1.000
_cell.angle_alpha   90.00
_cell.angle_beta   90.00
_cell.angle_gamma   90.00
#
_symmetry.space_group_name_H-M   'P 1'
#
loop_
_entity.id
_entity.type
_entity.pdbx_description
1 polymer ?
#
loop_
_entity_poly.entity_id
_entity_poly.type
_entity_poly.pdbx_seq_one_letter_code
_entity_poly.pdbx_strand_id
1 'polypeptide(L)' 'PEKLDALVPEFLDRIPHDVFDGQPMRYRREGEQGFVLWSIGFDGKDDNAAPLLPKSSGTTNVGEETGDLVWRYPQVK' A
#
# COMPACT_ATOMS: atom_id res chain seq x y z
N PRO A 1 7.06 -13.39 -3.85
CA PRO A 1 6.47 -13.84 -5.14
C PRO A 1 6.63 -12.73 -6.17
N GLU A 2 6.74 -12.99 -7.48
CA GLU A 2 6.97 -11.89 -8.44
C GLU A 2 5.77 -10.94 -8.57
N LYS A 3 4.55 -11.46 -8.36
CA LYS A 3 3.31 -10.70 -8.41
C LYS A 3 2.36 -11.12 -7.29
N LEU A 4 1.38 -10.25 -7.00
CA LEU A 4 0.39 -10.50 -5.94
C LEU A 4 -0.56 -11.65 -6.30
N ASP A 5 -0.92 -11.80 -7.58
CA ASP A 5 -1.76 -12.89 -8.09
C ASP A 5 -1.17 -14.28 -7.88
N ALA A 6 0.16 -14.38 -7.80
CA ALA A 6 0.84 -15.63 -7.50
C ALA A 6 0.61 -16.14 -6.05
N LEU A 7 -0.01 -15.32 -5.18
CA LEU A 7 -0.38 -15.74 -3.81
C LEU A 7 -1.76 -16.40 -3.75
N VAL A 8 -2.55 -16.35 -4.82
CA VAL A 8 -3.88 -16.96 -4.89
C VAL A 8 -3.77 -18.32 -5.59
N PRO A 9 -4.44 -19.38 -5.11
CA PRO A 9 -5.28 -19.45 -3.91
C PRO A 9 -4.53 -19.89 -2.64
N GLU A 10 -3.23 -20.20 -2.75
CA GLU A 10 -2.49 -20.89 -1.69
C GLU A 10 -2.39 -20.09 -0.39
N PHE A 11 -2.20 -18.77 -0.49
CA PHE A 11 -2.03 -17.88 0.67
C PHE A 11 -3.17 -16.84 0.81
N LEU A 12 -3.89 -16.56 -0.27
CA LEU A 12 -5.01 -15.62 -0.33
C LEU A 12 -6.17 -16.26 -1.10
N ASP A 13 -7.40 -16.15 -0.59
CA ASP A 13 -8.59 -16.62 -1.32
C ASP A 13 -8.81 -15.86 -2.65
N ARG A 14 -8.46 -14.57 -2.66
CA ARG A 14 -8.51 -13.66 -3.81
C ARG A 14 -7.64 -12.43 -3.52
N ILE A 15 -7.34 -11.67 -4.56
CA ILE A 15 -6.60 -10.42 -4.40
C ILE A 15 -7.46 -9.39 -3.68
N PRO A 16 -6.98 -8.81 -2.56
CA PRO A 16 -7.70 -7.75 -1.88
C PRO A 16 -7.81 -6.52 -2.77
N HIS A 17 -8.98 -5.91 -2.78
CA HIS A 17 -9.18 -4.60 -3.41
C HIS A 17 -8.74 -3.50 -2.44
N ASP A 18 -8.18 -2.44 -3.01
CA ASP A 18 -7.92 -1.17 -2.36
C ASP A 18 -9.25 -0.47 -2.06
N VAL A 19 -9.39 0.00 -0.83
CA VAL A 19 -10.64 0.60 -0.33
C VAL A 19 -10.92 1.98 -0.92
N PHE A 20 -9.90 2.65 -1.48
CA PHE A 20 -10.06 4.01 -2.00
C PHE A 20 -10.46 4.07 -3.48
N ASP A 21 -10.05 3.09 -4.31
CA ASP A 21 -10.41 3.07 -5.74
C ASP A 21 -11.00 1.75 -6.24
N GLY A 22 -11.10 0.74 -5.37
CA GLY A 22 -11.66 -0.58 -5.70
C GLY A 22 -10.77 -1.42 -6.63
N GLN A 23 -9.59 -0.94 -7.01
CA GLN A 23 -8.63 -1.71 -7.80
C GLN A 23 -7.92 -2.73 -6.93
N PRO A 24 -7.28 -3.77 -7.48
CA PRO A 24 -6.41 -4.64 -6.72
C PRO A 24 -5.32 -3.85 -5.97
N MET A 25 -5.01 -4.26 -4.73
CA MET A 25 -3.89 -3.72 -3.96
C MET A 25 -2.58 -3.76 -4.77
N ARG A 26 -1.75 -2.72 -4.62
CA ARG A 26 -0.52 -2.57 -5.39
C ARG A 26 0.61 -3.31 -4.70
N TYR A 27 1.41 -4.04 -5.47
CA TYR A 27 2.47 -4.88 -4.94
C TYR A 27 3.74 -4.74 -5.77
N ARG A 28 4.88 -4.69 -5.10
CA ARG A 28 6.20 -4.72 -5.72
C ARG A 28 7.15 -5.50 -4.83
N ARG A 29 7.91 -6.43 -5.42
CA ARG A 29 9.01 -7.11 -4.71
C ARG A 29 10.15 -6.12 -4.45
N GLU A 30 10.76 -6.22 -3.28
CA GLU A 30 11.96 -5.48 -2.91
C GLU A 30 13.04 -6.48 -2.47
N GLY A 31 14.07 -6.65 -3.30
CA GLY A 31 15.14 -7.62 -3.05
C GLY A 31 14.67 -9.09 -3.07
N GLU A 32 15.48 -9.96 -2.48
CA GLU A 32 15.24 -11.42 -2.51
C GLU A 32 14.12 -11.84 -1.56
N GLN A 33 14.02 -11.20 -0.39
CA GLN A 33 13.12 -11.60 0.70
C GLN A 33 12.07 -10.55 1.08
N GLY A 34 12.07 -9.39 0.39
CA GLY A 34 11.19 -8.28 0.74
C GLY A 34 10.10 -7.99 -0.29
N PHE A 35 9.13 -7.20 0.15
CA PHE A 35 8.10 -6.62 -0.70
C PHE A 35 7.54 -5.34 -0.09
N VAL A 36 6.95 -4.53 -0.94
CA VAL A 36 6.08 -3.43 -0.56
C VAL A 36 4.69 -3.69 -1.12
N LEU A 37 3.69 -3.51 -0.26
CA LEU A 37 2.27 -3.56 -0.57
C LEU A 37 1.70 -2.20 -0.23
N TRP A 38 0.95 -1.57 -1.12
CA TRP A 38 0.36 -0.26 -0.85
C TRP A 38 -1.04 -0.08 -1.43
N SER A 39 -1.74 0.86 -0.82
CA SER A 39 -3.02 1.42 -1.24
C SER A 39 -2.84 2.91 -1.48
N ILE A 40 -3.58 3.49 -2.44
CA ILE A 40 -3.38 4.86 -2.92
C ILE A 40 -3.77 5.95 -1.90
N GLY A 41 -4.26 5.54 -0.73
CA GLY A 41 -4.57 6.47 0.36
C GLY A 41 -5.76 7.39 0.10
N PHE A 42 -5.93 8.34 1.02
CA PHE A 42 -7.12 9.19 1.11
C PHE A 42 -7.21 10.23 0.00
N ASP A 43 -6.08 10.65 -0.58
CA ASP A 43 -6.05 11.60 -1.67
C ASP A 43 -6.40 10.96 -3.03
N GLY A 44 -6.52 9.63 -3.06
CA GLY A 44 -6.89 8.86 -4.25
C GLY A 44 -5.84 8.91 -5.34
N LYS A 45 -4.59 9.22 -5.01
CA LYS A 45 -3.50 9.36 -5.97
C LYS A 45 -2.42 8.34 -5.66
N ASP A 46 -2.12 7.47 -6.62
CA ASP A 46 -1.00 6.54 -6.49
C ASP A 46 0.33 7.30 -6.52
N ASP A 47 1.00 7.36 -5.36
CA ASP A 47 2.31 7.99 -5.20
C ASP A 47 3.46 6.96 -5.20
N ASN A 48 3.22 5.77 -5.77
CA ASN A 48 4.21 4.71 -6.01
C ASN A 48 4.86 4.14 -4.73
N ALA A 49 4.07 3.99 -3.67
CA ALA A 49 4.45 3.63 -2.31
C ALA A 49 5.19 4.75 -1.56
N ALA A 50 4.86 6.01 -1.82
CA ALA A 50 5.29 7.12 -0.99
C ALA A 50 4.42 7.13 0.28
N PRO A 51 4.99 6.93 1.48
CA PRO A 51 4.19 6.78 2.69
C PRO A 51 3.42 8.06 2.98
N LEU A 52 2.19 7.88 3.44
CA LEU A 52 1.35 8.94 3.95
C LEU A 52 2.13 9.79 4.96
N LEU A 53 2.20 11.09 4.69
CA LEU A 53 2.85 12.05 5.58
C LEU A 53 1.77 12.86 6.33
N PRO A 54 1.81 12.91 7.67
CA PRO A 54 0.96 13.83 8.40
C PRO A 54 1.33 15.27 8.01
N LYS A 55 0.33 16.13 7.80
CA LYS A 55 0.60 17.56 7.58
C LYS A 55 1.30 18.14 8.82
N SER A 56 2.30 19.00 8.58
CA SER A 56 3.14 19.62 9.61
C SER A 56 2.37 20.50 10.61
N SER A 57 1.12 20.87 10.29
CA SER A 57 0.20 21.54 11.20
C SER A 57 -0.63 20.51 11.96
N GLY A 58 -0.51 20.45 13.28
CA GLY A 58 -1.11 19.45 14.18
C GLY A 58 -2.65 19.34 14.23
N THR A 59 -3.34 19.70 13.16
CA THR A 59 -4.76 19.49 12.89
C THR A 59 -4.91 18.87 11.50
N THR A 60 -4.85 17.54 11.40
CA THR A 60 -5.30 16.85 10.18
C THR A 60 -6.79 16.56 10.33
N ASN A 61 -7.61 17.16 9.46
CA ASN A 61 -8.96 16.64 9.25
C ASN A 61 -8.83 15.27 8.57
N VAL A 62 -9.64 14.30 8.98
CA VAL A 62 -9.67 12.97 8.35
C VAL A 62 -9.96 13.15 6.85
N GLY A 63 -9.12 12.58 5.99
CA GLY A 63 -9.22 12.69 4.53
C GLY A 63 -8.39 13.80 3.88
N GLU A 64 -7.65 14.60 4.66
CA GLU A 64 -6.69 15.57 4.12
C GLU A 64 -5.24 15.06 4.05
N GLU A 65 -5.05 13.78 4.38
CA GLU A 65 -3.74 13.15 4.40
C GLU A 65 -3.32 12.80 2.97
N THR A 66 -2.04 13.06 2.64
CA THR A 66 -1.49 12.85 1.30
C THR A 66 -0.52 11.68 1.30
N GLY A 67 -0.53 10.91 0.23
CA GLY A 67 0.32 9.74 0.03
C GLY A 67 -0.35 8.41 0.32
N ASP A 68 0.41 7.35 0.10
CA ASP A 68 -0.06 5.97 0.10
C ASP A 68 -0.06 5.35 1.52
N LEU A 69 -0.98 4.41 1.74
CA LEU A 69 -0.89 3.48 2.88
C LEU A 69 0.11 2.37 2.52
N VAL A 70 1.30 2.40 3.12
CA VAL A 70 2.42 1.55 2.72
C VAL A 70 2.79 0.53 3.78
N TRP A 71 2.82 -0.75 3.39
CA TRP A 71 3.35 -1.85 4.18
C TRP A 71 4.61 -2.42 3.53
N ARG A 72 5.75 -2.30 4.22
CA ARG A 72 7.04 -2.89 3.81
C ARG A 72 7.34 -4.17 4.57
N TYR A 73 7.97 -5.13 3.93
CA TYR A 73 8.48 -6.32 4.60
C TYR A 73 9.88 -6.66 4.07
N PRO A 74 10.84 -7.05 4.94
CA PRO A 74 10.76 -6.97 6.39
C PRO A 74 10.70 -5.51 6.86
N GLN A 75 10.14 -5.27 8.04
CA GLN A 75 10.19 -3.96 8.67
C GLN A 75 11.64 -3.70 9.09
N VAL A 76 12.31 -2.76 8.43
CA VAL A 76 13.63 -2.31 8.84
C VAL A 76 13.45 -1.56 10.17
N LYS A 77 14.08 -2.07 11.23
CA LYS A 77 14.10 -1.42 12.55
C LYS A 77 14.95 -0.16 12.54
#